data_AF-A0A2I2FSR6-F1
#
_entry.id   AF-A0A2I2FSR6-F1
#
_cell.length_a   1.000
_cell.length_b   1.000
_cell.length_c   1.000
_cell.angle_alpha   90.00
_cell.angle_beta   90.00
_cell.angle_gamma   90.00
#
_symmetry.space_group_name_H-M   'P 1'
#
loop_
_entity.id
_entity.type
_entity.pdbx_description
1 polymer ?
#
loop_
_entity_poly.entity_id
_entity_poly.type
_entity_poly.pdbx_seq_one_letter_code
_entity_poly.pdbx_strand_id
1 'polypeptide(L)'
;MAQSQRSRYLKTGAIIGALLLMILWLSPSRPVTTSLPQEKPSSGVAGATEKCSKPYDSSKPLIQYALMIDAGSQGSRIHVYRFNNCGPTPELEHEEFEQTEKKAGGSGLSSYKEDAEGAAKSLDPLMQVAMRTVPDEYKSCSPVAVKATAGLRMLGPEMSQNILEAVRTRLETAYPFPVVSREKGGVEIMDGSDEGVYAWITTNYLLGKIGGPDETPTAAIFDLGGGSTQIVFQPTFEKSQSGGMPEHLAEGDHKYDLQFGGRHFELYQHSHLGYGLMAARDSIHKSIVESMLAASPDDLRWIKQPIPNPCIGPGMEREIKLTFSSEHRLGKEVTVKMMGPKEGVSSAAQCRGLAEKLLKKDAECKLAPCSFNGVHQPSLEKTFAREDVYIFSYFFDRTKPLGMPDSFTLEELHQLTSTVCGGEAQWGIFEGIADALPQLRDRPEWCLDLNFMLGLLHTGYEMPLSREVKIAKKIKDNELGWCLGASLPLLSQESGWTCRVKEIS
;
A
#
# COMPACT_ATOMS: atom_id res chain seq x y z
N MET A 1 -10.40 58.88 43.15
CA MET A 1 -10.83 57.63 42.48
C MET A 1 -12.27 57.32 42.86
N ALA A 2 -13.21 57.38 41.91
CA ALA A 2 -14.50 56.69 41.91
C ALA A 2 -15.30 57.15 40.67
N GLN A 3 -14.87 56.70 39.49
CA GLN A 3 -15.66 56.89 38.27
C GLN A 3 -16.94 56.07 38.41
N SER A 4 -18.09 56.74 38.44
CA SER A 4 -19.37 56.11 38.81
C SER A 4 -19.67 54.91 37.90
N GLN A 5 -20.18 53.84 38.50
CA GLN A 5 -20.50 52.57 37.84
C GLN A 5 -21.32 52.77 36.55
N ARG A 6 -22.20 53.78 36.53
CA ARG A 6 -22.99 54.19 35.35
C ARG A 6 -22.13 54.62 34.16
N SER A 7 -21.01 55.32 34.38
CA SER A 7 -20.10 55.73 33.30
C SER A 7 -19.39 54.54 32.66
N ARG A 8 -19.12 53.48 33.44
CA ARG A 8 -18.51 52.25 32.91
C ARG A 8 -19.49 51.49 32.02
N TYR A 9 -20.75 51.32 32.45
CA TYR A 9 -21.77 50.64 31.62
C TYR A 9 -22.09 51.38 30.33
N LEU A 10 -22.14 52.72 30.35
CA LEU A 10 -22.33 53.52 29.13
C LEU A 10 -21.17 53.39 28.15
N LYS A 11 -19.93 53.38 28.63
CA LYS A 11 -18.74 53.21 27.78
C LYS A 11 -18.65 51.80 27.22
N THR A 12 -18.90 50.78 28.03
CA THR A 12 -18.91 49.38 27.57
C THR A 12 -20.05 49.14 26.57
N GLY A 13 -21.24 49.69 26.81
CA GLY A 13 -22.36 49.61 25.87
C GLY A 13 -22.07 50.30 24.54
N ALA A 14 -21.40 51.46 24.56
CA ALA A 14 -21.00 52.17 23.34
C ALA A 14 -19.94 51.38 22.54
N ILE A 15 -18.98 50.73 23.22
CA ILE A 15 -17.95 49.90 22.57
C ILE A 15 -18.57 48.65 21.95
N ILE A 16 -19.48 47.96 22.66
CA ILE A 16 -20.18 46.77 22.14
C ILE A 16 -21.07 47.15 20.96
N GLY A 17 -21.79 48.28 21.04
CA GLY A 17 -22.61 48.79 19.94
C GLY A 17 -21.78 49.11 18.69
N ALA A 18 -20.61 49.73 18.86
CA ALA A 18 -19.70 50.02 17.76
C ALA A 18 -19.12 48.74 17.12
N LEU A 19 -18.79 47.72 17.93
CA LEU A 19 -18.32 46.43 17.44
C LEU A 19 -19.41 45.66 16.67
N LEU A 20 -20.65 45.67 17.16
CA LEU A 20 -21.79 45.05 16.46
C LEU A 20 -22.10 45.76 15.14
N LEU A 21 -22.01 47.10 15.11
CA LEU A 21 -22.16 47.85 13.86
C LEU A 21 -21.03 47.56 12.87
N MET A 22 -19.78 47.40 13.32
CA MET A 22 -18.69 46.99 12.45
C MET A 22 -18.87 45.58 11.88
N ILE A 23 -19.35 44.62 12.68
CA ILE A 23 -19.63 43.25 12.21
C ILE A 23 -20.76 43.27 11.18
N LEU A 24 -21.82 44.06 11.40
CA LEU A 24 -22.93 44.21 10.44
C LEU A 24 -22.49 44.91 9.14
N TRP A 25 -21.52 45.82 9.21
CA TRP A 25 -21.00 46.54 8.03
C TRP A 25 -19.97 45.71 7.24
N LEU A 26 -19.25 44.81 7.90
CA LEU A 26 -18.23 43.94 7.30
C LEU A 26 -18.78 42.55 6.92
N SER A 27 -20.00 42.20 7.33
CA SER A 27 -20.67 40.98 6.86
C SER A 27 -21.08 41.13 5.39
N PRO A 28 -20.61 40.25 4.49
CA PRO A 28 -21.00 40.29 3.09
C PRO A 28 -22.47 39.87 2.96
N SER A 29 -23.32 40.81 2.55
CA SER A 29 -24.69 40.53 2.11
C SER A 29 -24.62 39.69 0.83
N ARG A 30 -24.84 38.38 0.93
CA ARG A 30 -25.12 37.55 -0.25
C ARG A 30 -26.54 37.84 -0.71
N PRO A 31 -26.77 38.26 -1.96
CA PRO A 31 -28.12 38.29 -2.50
C PRO A 31 -28.62 36.85 -2.64
N VAL A 32 -29.84 36.59 -2.17
CA VAL A 32 -30.57 35.36 -2.46
C VAL A 32 -30.99 35.43 -3.93
N THR A 33 -30.20 34.82 -4.80
CA THR A 33 -30.60 34.58 -6.18
C THR A 33 -31.50 33.35 -6.20
N THR A 34 -32.81 33.55 -6.27
CA THR A 34 -33.76 32.51 -6.69
C THR A 34 -33.47 32.14 -8.14
N SER A 35 -32.70 31.09 -8.37
CA SER A 35 -32.65 30.41 -9.66
C SER A 35 -33.69 29.29 -9.68
N LEU A 36 -34.59 29.39 -10.64
CA LEU A 36 -35.48 28.31 -11.10
C LEU A 36 -34.67 27.04 -11.40
N PRO A 37 -35.29 25.84 -11.35
CA PRO A 37 -34.59 24.59 -11.63
C PRO A 37 -34.15 24.59 -13.10
N GLN A 38 -32.87 24.89 -13.31
CA GLN A 38 -32.24 24.80 -14.60
C GLN A 38 -32.05 23.31 -14.87
N GLU A 39 -32.70 22.84 -15.94
CA GLU A 39 -32.48 21.53 -16.53
C GLU A 39 -30.97 21.23 -16.59
N LYS A 40 -30.61 19.99 -16.24
CA LYS A 40 -29.26 19.46 -16.45
C LYS A 40 -28.79 19.85 -17.85
N PRO A 41 -27.65 20.55 -17.99
CA PRO A 41 -26.98 20.59 -19.27
C PRO A 41 -26.56 19.15 -19.57
N SER A 42 -27.22 18.57 -20.56
CA SER A 42 -26.75 17.37 -21.25
C SER A 42 -25.32 17.62 -21.75
N SER A 43 -24.47 16.60 -21.61
CA SER A 43 -23.19 16.44 -22.32
C SER A 43 -22.23 17.63 -22.25
N GLY A 44 -21.50 17.75 -21.14
CA GLY A 44 -20.22 18.47 -21.15
C GLY A 44 -19.26 17.77 -22.11
N VAL A 45 -18.61 18.55 -22.98
CA VAL A 45 -17.68 18.10 -24.02
C VAL A 45 -16.68 17.10 -23.43
N ALA A 46 -16.76 15.84 -23.88
CA ALA A 46 -15.69 14.88 -23.65
C ALA A 46 -14.40 15.52 -24.17
N GLY A 47 -13.46 15.80 -23.27
CA GLY A 47 -12.14 16.35 -23.64
C GLY A 47 -11.77 17.74 -23.12
N ALA A 48 -12.62 18.42 -22.35
CA ALA A 48 -12.22 19.65 -21.64
C ALA A 48 -11.77 19.37 -20.19
N THR A 49 -10.73 20.05 -19.72
CA THR A 49 -10.39 20.20 -18.29
C THR A 49 -10.71 21.63 -17.86
N GLU A 50 -11.07 21.81 -16.59
CA GLU A 50 -11.28 23.13 -15.99
C GLU A 50 -9.94 23.83 -15.63
N LYS A 51 -8.81 23.12 -15.73
CA LYS A 51 -7.49 23.60 -15.29
C LYS A 51 -6.80 24.51 -16.30
N CYS A 52 -6.89 24.19 -17.59
CA CYS A 52 -6.30 24.98 -18.67
C CYS A 52 -6.96 24.68 -20.02
N SER A 53 -6.75 25.55 -21.01
CA SER A 53 -7.31 25.39 -22.37
C SER A 53 -6.32 24.81 -23.38
N LYS A 54 -5.03 24.75 -23.04
CA LYS A 54 -3.96 24.24 -23.91
C LYS A 54 -2.94 23.48 -23.07
N PRO A 55 -2.34 22.40 -23.59
CA PRO A 55 -1.29 21.67 -22.89
C PRO A 55 -0.05 22.55 -22.73
N TYR A 56 0.73 22.28 -21.68
CA TYR A 56 2.04 22.90 -21.42
C TYR A 56 3.02 22.61 -22.56
N ASP A 57 3.02 21.37 -23.05
CA ASP A 57 3.76 20.93 -24.22
C ASP A 57 2.80 20.69 -25.38
N SER A 58 2.92 21.48 -26.45
CA SER A 58 2.03 21.41 -27.62
C SER A 58 2.11 20.09 -28.40
N SER A 59 3.12 19.26 -28.15
CA SER A 59 3.23 17.91 -28.74
C SER A 59 2.33 16.88 -28.06
N LYS A 60 1.83 17.19 -26.85
CA LYS A 60 0.98 16.28 -26.06
C LYS A 60 -0.48 16.67 -26.16
N PRO A 61 -1.42 15.70 -26.08
CA PRO A 61 -2.84 16.03 -25.99
C PRO A 61 -3.16 16.69 -24.64
N LEU A 62 -4.22 17.50 -24.57
CA LEU A 62 -4.63 18.15 -23.33
C LEU A 62 -5.04 17.14 -22.25
N ILE A 63 -5.75 16.08 -22.64
CA ILE A 63 -6.23 15.01 -21.78
C ILE A 63 -5.64 13.67 -22.24
N GLN A 64 -5.24 12.83 -21.28
CA GLN A 64 -4.84 11.44 -21.51
C GLN A 64 -5.47 10.51 -20.48
N TYR A 65 -5.62 9.24 -20.85
CA TYR A 65 -5.99 8.19 -19.93
C TYR A 65 -4.92 7.11 -19.92
N ALA A 66 -4.78 6.44 -18.78
CA ALA A 66 -3.95 5.24 -18.65
C ALA A 66 -4.69 4.20 -17.80
N LEU A 67 -4.58 2.94 -18.19
CA LEU A 67 -5.24 1.82 -17.53
C LEU A 67 -4.19 0.90 -16.93
N MET A 68 -4.30 0.62 -15.64
CA MET A 68 -3.42 -0.31 -14.94
C MET A 68 -4.26 -1.39 -14.27
N ILE A 69 -3.92 -2.65 -14.54
CA ILE A 69 -4.48 -3.80 -13.84
C ILE A 69 -3.44 -4.35 -12.87
N ASP A 70 -3.75 -4.27 -11.58
CA ASP A 70 -3.02 -4.97 -10.52
C ASP A 70 -3.59 -6.39 -10.39
N ALA A 71 -2.79 -7.39 -10.79
CA ALA A 71 -3.12 -8.79 -10.59
C ALA A 71 -2.50 -9.32 -9.29
N GLY A 72 -3.17 -8.99 -8.18
CA GLY A 72 -2.90 -9.50 -6.85
C GLY A 72 -3.24 -10.99 -6.66
N SER A 73 -2.70 -11.61 -5.60
CA SER A 73 -2.98 -13.01 -5.26
C SER A 73 -4.41 -13.26 -4.80
N GLN A 74 -5.01 -12.31 -4.06
CA GLN A 74 -6.35 -12.43 -3.50
C GLN A 74 -7.45 -11.94 -4.46
N GLY A 75 -7.09 -11.19 -5.50
CA GLY A 75 -7.98 -10.57 -6.46
C GLY A 75 -7.23 -9.62 -7.38
N SER A 76 -7.90 -9.21 -8.45
CA SER A 76 -7.39 -8.23 -9.40
C SER A 76 -8.11 -6.89 -9.24
N ARG A 77 -7.43 -5.79 -9.54
CA ARG A 77 -8.01 -4.44 -9.55
C ARG A 77 -7.69 -3.74 -10.86
N ILE A 78 -8.56 -2.81 -11.27
CA ILE A 78 -8.28 -1.88 -12.35
C ILE A 78 -8.29 -0.46 -11.82
N HIS A 79 -7.34 0.31 -12.32
CA HIS A 79 -7.25 1.75 -12.15
C HIS A 79 -7.37 2.39 -13.53
N VAL A 80 -8.37 3.24 -13.71
CA VAL A 80 -8.56 4.05 -14.92
C VAL A 80 -8.26 5.49 -14.54
N TYR A 81 -7.07 5.94 -14.89
CA TYR A 81 -6.61 7.28 -14.56
C TYR A 81 -6.93 8.25 -15.69
N ARG A 82 -7.38 9.45 -15.33
CA ARG A 82 -7.52 10.60 -16.22
C ARG A 82 -6.51 11.66 -15.82
N PHE A 83 -5.69 12.11 -16.77
CA PHE A 83 -4.70 13.16 -16.58
C PHE A 83 -4.95 14.36 -17.48
N ASN A 84 -4.55 15.54 -17.01
CA ASN A 84 -4.32 16.70 -17.87
C ASN A 84 -2.82 16.99 -18.03
N ASN A 85 -2.45 17.62 -19.14
CA ASN A 85 -1.10 18.09 -19.42
C ASN A 85 -0.96 19.61 -19.27
N CYS A 86 -1.62 20.22 -18.27
CA CYS A 86 -1.57 21.68 -18.06
C CYS A 86 -0.23 22.17 -17.48
N GLY A 87 0.55 21.27 -16.87
CA GLY A 87 1.84 21.57 -16.25
C GLY A 87 3.01 20.78 -16.86
N PRO A 88 4.22 20.95 -16.31
CA PRO A 88 5.42 20.25 -16.77
C PRO A 88 5.34 18.73 -16.54
N THR A 89 4.57 18.30 -15.54
CA THR A 89 4.27 16.90 -15.24
C THR A 89 2.76 16.70 -15.41
N PRO A 90 2.28 15.56 -15.94
CA PRO A 90 0.86 15.26 -16.00
C PRO A 90 0.21 15.35 -14.62
N GLU A 91 -0.93 16.04 -14.52
CA GLU A 91 -1.72 16.18 -13.29
C GLU A 91 -2.88 15.18 -13.31
N LEU A 92 -3.00 14.36 -12.27
CA LEU A 92 -4.10 13.43 -12.08
C LEU A 92 -5.38 14.19 -11.73
N GLU A 93 -6.42 13.97 -12.51
CA GLU A 93 -7.73 14.62 -12.32
C GLU A 93 -8.76 13.68 -11.71
N HIS A 94 -8.72 12.40 -12.11
CA HIS A 94 -9.68 11.40 -11.65
C HIS A 94 -9.06 10.01 -11.72
N GLU A 95 -9.41 9.19 -10.74
CA GLU A 95 -9.16 7.75 -10.74
C GLU A 95 -10.52 7.03 -10.60
N GLU A 96 -10.82 6.16 -11.56
CA GLU A 96 -11.84 5.14 -11.37
C GLU A 96 -11.18 3.83 -10.90
N PHE A 97 -11.65 3.30 -9.78
CA PHE A 97 -11.11 2.09 -9.17
C PHE A 97 -12.19 1.02 -9.03
N GLU A 98 -11.88 -0.22 -9.43
CA GLU A 98 -12.74 -1.38 -9.20
C GLU A 98 -11.88 -2.61 -8.89
N GLN A 99 -12.42 -3.53 -8.09
CA GLN A 99 -11.76 -4.79 -7.76
C GLN A 99 -12.67 -6.00 -7.97
N THR A 100 -12.07 -7.16 -8.24
CA THR A 100 -12.82 -8.41 -8.34
C THR A 100 -13.44 -8.78 -6.99
N GLU A 101 -14.62 -9.43 -7.04
CA GLU A 101 -15.27 -9.96 -5.85
C GLU A 101 -14.38 -10.97 -5.13
N LYS A 102 -14.31 -10.84 -3.80
CA LYS A 102 -13.56 -11.78 -2.96
C LYS A 102 -14.25 -13.14 -2.95
N LYS A 103 -13.51 -14.20 -3.30
CA LYS A 103 -13.98 -15.59 -3.30
C LYS A 103 -13.15 -16.45 -2.37
N ALA A 104 -13.77 -17.50 -1.81
CA ALA A 104 -13.05 -18.54 -1.08
C ALA A 104 -12.07 -19.23 -2.05
N GLY A 105 -10.79 -19.32 -1.67
CA GLY A 105 -9.72 -19.78 -2.56
C GLY A 105 -9.05 -18.68 -3.41
N GLY A 106 -9.44 -17.41 -3.22
CA GLY A 106 -8.89 -16.26 -3.94
C GLY A 106 -9.60 -16.00 -5.27
N SER A 107 -9.50 -14.75 -5.75
CA SER A 107 -10.05 -14.32 -7.04
C SER A 107 -8.97 -13.79 -8.01
N GLY A 108 -7.70 -13.85 -7.59
CA GLY A 108 -6.57 -13.40 -8.40
C GLY A 108 -6.24 -14.38 -9.52
N LEU A 109 -5.37 -13.95 -10.45
CA LEU A 109 -4.96 -14.78 -11.59
C LEU A 109 -4.37 -16.14 -11.15
N SER A 110 -3.66 -16.17 -10.02
CA SER A 110 -3.06 -17.39 -9.48
C SER A 110 -4.08 -18.46 -9.05
N SER A 111 -5.33 -18.07 -8.76
CA SER A 111 -6.38 -19.00 -8.30
C SER A 111 -6.90 -19.93 -9.41
N TYR A 112 -6.64 -19.60 -10.68
CA TYR A 112 -7.09 -20.37 -11.84
C TYR A 112 -6.14 -21.50 -12.24
N LYS A 113 -4.90 -21.51 -11.71
CA LYS A 113 -3.89 -22.56 -11.93
C LYS A 113 -3.69 -22.90 -13.42
N GLU A 114 -4.13 -24.06 -13.87
CA GLU A 114 -3.99 -24.53 -15.25
C GLU A 114 -5.01 -23.89 -16.22
N ASP A 115 -6.06 -23.22 -15.73
CA ASP A 115 -7.09 -22.57 -16.56
C ASP A 115 -6.72 -21.12 -16.94
N ALA A 116 -5.78 -20.98 -17.87
CA ALA A 116 -5.30 -19.67 -18.35
C ALA A 116 -6.40 -18.80 -18.99
N GLU A 117 -7.33 -19.40 -19.72
CA GLU A 117 -8.46 -18.70 -20.35
C GLU A 117 -9.47 -18.20 -19.30
N GLY A 118 -9.76 -19.00 -18.28
CA GLY A 118 -10.56 -18.57 -17.13
C GLY A 118 -9.91 -17.41 -16.38
N ALA A 119 -8.58 -17.47 -16.18
CA ALA A 119 -7.82 -16.39 -15.58
C ALA A 119 -7.95 -15.08 -16.39
N ALA A 120 -7.80 -15.14 -17.72
CA ALA A 120 -7.97 -13.98 -18.57
C ALA A 120 -9.41 -13.41 -18.53
N LYS A 121 -10.43 -14.28 -18.61
CA LYS A 121 -11.85 -13.89 -18.52
C LYS A 121 -12.22 -13.24 -17.19
N SER A 122 -11.51 -13.59 -16.12
CA SER A 122 -11.75 -12.99 -14.80
C SER A 122 -11.54 -11.48 -14.76
N LEU A 123 -10.78 -10.92 -15.72
CA LEU A 123 -10.52 -9.48 -15.83
C LEU A 123 -11.62 -8.74 -16.60
N ASP A 124 -12.59 -9.43 -17.21
CA ASP A 124 -13.64 -8.76 -17.99
C ASP A 124 -14.47 -7.76 -17.20
N PRO A 125 -14.94 -8.06 -15.97
CA PRO A 125 -15.72 -7.09 -15.21
C PRO A 125 -14.95 -5.79 -14.98
N LEU A 126 -13.63 -5.89 -14.80
CA LEU A 126 -12.74 -4.74 -14.65
C LEU A 126 -12.60 -3.97 -15.97
N MET A 127 -12.40 -4.65 -17.09
CA MET A 127 -12.33 -4.00 -18.39
C MET A 127 -13.67 -3.35 -18.81
N GLN A 128 -14.80 -3.84 -18.33
CA GLN A 128 -16.09 -3.16 -18.52
C GLN A 128 -16.17 -1.83 -17.78
N VAL A 129 -15.48 -1.66 -16.66
CA VAL A 129 -15.33 -0.36 -15.99
C VAL A 129 -14.60 0.60 -16.91
N ALA A 130 -13.43 0.19 -17.42
CA ALA A 130 -12.67 0.99 -18.39
C ALA A 130 -13.48 1.39 -19.63
N MET A 131 -14.27 0.47 -20.19
CA MET A 131 -15.13 0.73 -21.35
C MET A 131 -16.22 1.77 -21.07
N ARG A 132 -16.71 1.88 -19.83
CA ARG A 132 -17.70 2.88 -19.41
C ARG A 132 -17.07 4.22 -19.02
N THR A 133 -15.88 4.18 -18.43
CA THR A 133 -15.19 5.37 -17.90
C THR A 133 -14.47 6.16 -18.99
N VAL A 134 -13.79 5.50 -19.93
CA VAL A 134 -13.02 6.18 -20.98
C VAL A 134 -13.95 6.53 -22.15
N PRO A 135 -14.03 7.80 -22.61
CA PRO A 135 -14.85 8.15 -23.77
C PRO A 135 -14.35 7.51 -25.07
N ASP A 136 -15.25 7.24 -26.02
CA ASP A 136 -14.97 6.47 -27.25
C ASP A 136 -13.86 7.03 -28.14
N GLU A 137 -13.62 8.34 -28.08
CA GLU A 137 -12.56 9.06 -28.78
C GLU A 137 -11.18 8.88 -28.15
N TYR A 138 -11.11 8.54 -26.86
CA TYR A 138 -9.84 8.32 -26.13
C TYR A 138 -9.44 6.85 -26.08
N LYS A 139 -10.39 5.90 -26.19
CA LYS A 139 -10.15 4.47 -25.99
C LYS A 139 -8.98 3.93 -26.82
N SER A 140 -8.91 4.27 -28.10
CA SER A 140 -7.85 3.78 -29.00
C SER A 140 -6.46 4.33 -28.66
N CYS A 141 -6.36 5.39 -27.86
CA CYS A 141 -5.11 6.02 -27.42
C CYS A 141 -4.91 5.94 -25.90
N SER A 142 -5.61 5.05 -25.21
CA SER A 142 -5.51 4.88 -23.76
C SER A 142 -4.83 3.54 -23.46
N PRO A 143 -3.52 3.52 -23.16
CA PRO A 143 -2.77 2.28 -22.97
C PRO A 143 -3.26 1.49 -21.75
N VAL A 144 -3.26 0.16 -21.90
CA VAL A 144 -3.48 -0.78 -20.80
C VAL A 144 -2.21 -1.59 -20.53
N ALA A 145 -1.88 -1.70 -19.25
CA ALA A 145 -0.86 -2.61 -18.73
C ALA A 145 -1.42 -3.48 -17.60
N VAL A 146 -0.87 -4.69 -17.48
CA VAL A 146 -1.16 -5.64 -16.41
C VAL A 146 0.13 -5.98 -15.70
N LYS A 147 0.17 -5.80 -14.39
CA LYS A 147 1.27 -6.28 -13.56
C LYS A 147 0.75 -7.30 -12.57
N ALA A 148 1.26 -8.52 -12.66
CA ALA A 148 1.01 -9.56 -11.69
C ALA A 148 2.04 -9.51 -10.56
N THR A 149 1.60 -9.84 -9.36
CA THR A 149 2.42 -9.82 -8.15
C THR A 149 3.03 -11.20 -7.84
N ALA A 150 3.70 -11.32 -6.69
CA ALA A 150 4.36 -12.55 -6.23
C ALA A 150 3.49 -13.82 -6.28
N GLY A 151 2.16 -13.70 -6.12
CA GLY A 151 1.26 -14.84 -6.14
C GLY A 151 1.27 -15.62 -7.47
N LEU A 152 1.34 -14.92 -8.60
CA LEU A 152 1.41 -15.58 -9.91
C LEU A 152 2.75 -16.31 -10.07
N ARG A 153 3.86 -15.66 -9.69
CA ARG A 153 5.22 -16.23 -9.72
C ARG A 153 5.32 -17.59 -9.01
N MET A 154 4.56 -17.79 -7.94
CA MET A 154 4.56 -19.03 -7.16
C MET A 154 3.96 -20.24 -7.89
N LEU A 155 3.21 -20.06 -8.98
CA LEU A 155 2.72 -21.18 -9.79
C LEU A 155 3.86 -21.88 -10.57
N GLY A 156 5.00 -21.21 -10.72
CA GLY A 156 6.09 -21.68 -11.58
C GLY A 156 6.03 -21.05 -12.98
N PRO A 157 7.15 -21.09 -13.72
CA PRO A 157 7.35 -20.28 -14.91
C PRO A 157 6.36 -20.60 -16.04
N GLU A 158 6.09 -21.88 -16.29
CA GLU A 158 5.22 -22.32 -17.38
C GLU A 158 3.77 -21.87 -17.19
N MET A 159 3.15 -22.19 -16.04
CA MET A 159 1.78 -21.79 -15.74
C MET A 159 1.63 -20.27 -15.69
N SER A 160 2.59 -19.57 -15.07
CA SER A 160 2.59 -18.11 -15.02
C SER A 160 2.57 -17.50 -16.43
N GLN A 161 3.45 -18.00 -17.31
CA GLN A 161 3.56 -17.49 -18.66
C GLN A 161 2.31 -17.77 -19.50
N ASN A 162 1.72 -18.96 -19.36
CA ASN A 162 0.47 -19.31 -20.06
C ASN A 162 -0.67 -18.36 -19.67
N ILE A 163 -0.81 -18.03 -18.38
CA ILE A 163 -1.81 -17.08 -17.90
C ILE A 163 -1.55 -15.68 -18.47
N LEU A 164 -0.31 -15.18 -18.40
CA LEU A 164 0.03 -13.86 -18.93
C LEU A 164 -0.24 -13.75 -20.44
N GLU A 165 0.03 -14.82 -21.19
CA GLU A 165 -0.21 -14.86 -22.63
C GLU A 165 -1.71 -14.85 -22.97
N ALA A 166 -2.53 -15.60 -22.22
CA ALA A 166 -3.98 -15.58 -22.36
C ALA A 166 -4.57 -14.20 -22.01
N VAL A 167 -4.07 -13.56 -20.93
CA VAL A 167 -4.46 -12.20 -20.55
C VAL A 167 -4.13 -11.21 -21.67
N ARG A 168 -2.91 -11.27 -22.22
CA ARG A 168 -2.51 -10.37 -23.30
C ARG A 168 -3.37 -10.57 -24.55
N THR A 169 -3.55 -11.82 -24.98
CA THR A 169 -4.39 -12.18 -26.13
C THR A 169 -5.80 -11.62 -25.97
N ARG A 170 -6.38 -11.77 -24.77
CA ARG A 170 -7.71 -11.25 -24.46
C ARG A 170 -7.77 -9.72 -24.54
N LEU A 171 -6.80 -9.01 -23.97
CA LEU A 171 -6.73 -7.55 -24.04
C LEU A 171 -6.55 -7.05 -25.48
N GLU A 172 -5.75 -7.74 -26.29
CA GLU A 172 -5.49 -7.39 -27.68
C GLU A 172 -6.72 -7.63 -28.57
N THR A 173 -7.50 -8.68 -28.32
CA THR A 173 -8.60 -9.11 -29.21
C THR A 173 -9.99 -8.63 -28.79
N ALA A 174 -10.26 -8.48 -27.49
CA ALA A 174 -11.61 -8.18 -26.98
C ALA A 174 -11.86 -6.69 -26.69
N TYR A 175 -10.81 -5.87 -26.59
CA TYR A 175 -10.92 -4.47 -26.14
C TYR A 175 -10.18 -3.49 -27.07
N PRO A 176 -10.66 -2.24 -27.20
CA PRO A 176 -10.09 -1.24 -28.11
C PRO A 176 -8.84 -0.54 -27.57
N PHE A 177 -8.43 -0.83 -26.34
CA PHE A 177 -7.29 -0.18 -25.68
C PHE A 177 -5.96 -0.74 -26.21
N PRO A 178 -4.99 0.09 -26.61
CA PRO A 178 -3.67 -0.41 -26.98
C PRO A 178 -2.98 -1.08 -25.78
N VAL A 179 -2.47 -2.29 -25.97
CA VAL A 179 -1.72 -3.00 -24.93
C VAL A 179 -0.26 -2.60 -25.06
N VAL A 180 0.36 -2.26 -23.93
CA VAL A 180 1.81 -1.95 -23.90
C VAL A 180 2.60 -3.14 -24.46
N SER A 181 3.65 -2.85 -25.23
CA SER A 181 4.43 -3.87 -25.94
C SER A 181 5.10 -4.85 -24.99
N ARG A 182 5.53 -5.99 -25.53
CA ARG A 182 6.21 -7.02 -24.73
C ARG A 182 7.56 -6.54 -24.22
N GLU A 183 8.28 -5.78 -25.05
CA GLU A 183 9.60 -5.24 -24.75
C GLU A 183 9.56 -4.19 -23.62
N LYS A 184 8.38 -3.60 -23.38
CA LYS A 184 8.12 -2.65 -22.28
C LYS A 184 7.29 -3.26 -21.14
N GLY A 185 7.14 -4.58 -21.12
CA GLY A 185 6.52 -5.27 -20.00
C GLY A 185 5.01 -5.03 -19.86
N GLY A 186 4.27 -4.91 -20.96
CA GLY A 186 2.85 -4.54 -20.87
C GLY A 186 1.94 -5.54 -20.15
N VAL A 187 2.29 -6.82 -20.14
CA VAL A 187 1.61 -7.87 -19.37
C VAL A 187 2.70 -8.76 -18.79
N GLU A 188 3.03 -8.58 -17.52
CA GLU A 188 4.16 -9.27 -16.90
C GLU A 188 4.00 -9.47 -15.38
N ILE A 189 4.89 -10.26 -14.78
CA ILE A 189 5.08 -10.27 -13.33
C ILE A 189 6.07 -9.17 -12.97
N MET A 190 5.64 -8.21 -12.15
CA MET A 190 6.48 -7.09 -11.73
C MET A 190 7.52 -7.52 -10.70
N ASP A 191 8.71 -6.91 -10.77
CA ASP A 191 9.73 -7.07 -9.73
C ASP A 191 9.28 -6.40 -8.44
N GLY A 192 9.62 -6.98 -7.29
CA GLY A 192 9.25 -6.38 -6.00
C GLY A 192 9.95 -5.04 -5.74
N SER A 193 11.12 -4.83 -6.34
CA SER A 193 11.88 -3.57 -6.31
C SER A 193 11.12 -2.46 -7.06
N ASP A 194 10.61 -2.79 -8.25
CA ASP A 194 9.80 -1.87 -9.06
C ASP A 194 8.48 -1.53 -8.34
N GLU A 195 7.84 -2.52 -7.72
CA GLU A 195 6.63 -2.32 -6.90
C GLU A 195 6.85 -1.25 -5.82
N GLY A 196 7.95 -1.34 -5.07
CA GLY A 196 8.30 -0.36 -4.05
C GLY A 196 8.54 1.03 -4.64
N VAL A 197 9.33 1.14 -5.72
CA VAL A 197 9.66 2.43 -6.34
C VAL A 197 8.42 3.11 -6.91
N TYR A 198 7.55 2.37 -7.60
CA TYR A 198 6.31 2.93 -8.11
C TYR A 198 5.36 3.36 -6.99
N ALA A 199 5.31 2.63 -5.87
CA ALA A 199 4.53 3.06 -4.69
C ALA A 199 5.09 4.34 -4.06
N TRP A 200 6.42 4.50 -4.05
CA TRP A 200 7.08 5.73 -3.63
C TRP A 200 6.74 6.91 -4.54
N ILE A 201 6.74 6.70 -5.87
CA ILE A 201 6.34 7.70 -6.86
C ILE A 201 4.88 8.10 -6.62
N THR A 202 3.95 7.14 -6.53
CA THR A 202 2.53 7.41 -6.24
C THR A 202 2.37 8.29 -4.99
N THR A 203 2.97 7.87 -3.88
CA THR A 203 2.84 8.55 -2.58
C THR A 203 3.33 9.98 -2.67
N ASN A 204 4.56 10.17 -3.16
CA ASN A 204 5.16 11.50 -3.23
C ASN A 204 4.50 12.39 -4.28
N TYR A 205 4.00 11.82 -5.37
CA TYR A 205 3.24 12.54 -6.39
C TYR A 205 1.92 13.05 -5.83
N LEU A 206 1.15 12.20 -5.15
CA LEU A 206 -0.13 12.59 -4.54
C LEU A 206 0.06 13.60 -3.40
N LEU A 207 1.16 13.51 -2.65
CA LEU A 207 1.54 14.52 -1.65
C LEU A 207 2.05 15.84 -2.26
N GLY A 208 2.31 15.89 -3.57
CA GLY A 208 2.89 17.05 -4.25
C GLY A 208 4.37 17.28 -3.93
N LYS A 209 5.08 16.25 -3.45
CA LYS A 209 6.50 16.31 -3.09
C LYS A 209 7.44 16.12 -4.30
N ILE A 210 6.91 15.52 -5.37
CA ILE A 210 7.58 15.34 -6.67
C ILE A 210 6.68 15.83 -7.81
N GLY A 211 7.26 16.07 -8.99
CA GLY A 211 6.54 16.53 -10.18
C GLY A 211 6.37 18.06 -10.28
N GLY A 212 6.64 18.79 -9.20
CA GLY A 212 6.78 20.24 -9.16
C GLY A 212 8.26 20.69 -9.09
N PRO A 213 8.53 22.00 -9.26
CA PRO A 213 9.88 22.56 -9.25
C PRO A 213 10.52 22.58 -7.86
N ASP A 214 9.72 22.48 -6.79
CA ASP A 214 10.21 22.62 -5.42
C ASP A 214 10.96 21.38 -4.93
N GLU A 215 12.15 21.58 -4.36
CA GLU A 215 12.94 20.53 -3.73
C GLU A 215 12.45 20.21 -2.31
N THR A 216 11.23 19.68 -2.22
CA THR A 216 10.66 19.28 -0.93
C THR A 216 11.18 17.91 -0.47
N PRO A 217 11.42 17.69 0.84
CA PRO A 217 11.75 16.39 1.38
C PRO A 217 10.65 15.37 1.12
N THR A 218 11.04 14.24 0.52
CA THR A 218 10.14 13.16 0.14
C THR A 218 9.72 12.34 1.36
N ALA A 219 8.60 11.61 1.26
CA ALA A 219 8.19 10.63 2.25
C ALA A 219 8.81 9.25 1.93
N ALA A 220 9.06 8.46 2.97
CA ALA A 220 9.36 7.04 2.84
C ALA A 220 8.09 6.22 2.74
N ILE A 221 8.17 5.07 2.07
CA ILE A 221 7.09 4.09 1.99
C ILE A 221 7.53 2.75 2.55
N PHE A 222 6.58 2.08 3.21
CA PHE A 222 6.68 0.69 3.63
C PHE A 222 5.40 -0.02 3.23
N ASP A 223 5.52 -0.95 2.29
CA ASP A 223 4.39 -1.74 1.82
C ASP A 223 4.48 -3.14 2.44
N LEU A 224 3.49 -3.52 3.26
CA LEU A 224 3.40 -4.89 3.76
C LEU A 224 2.39 -5.66 2.93
N GLY A 225 2.90 -6.37 1.92
CA GLY A 225 2.13 -7.30 1.10
C GLY A 225 1.94 -8.67 1.75
N GLY A 226 1.39 -9.61 0.99
CA GLY A 226 1.17 -10.98 1.46
C GLY A 226 2.44 -11.83 1.50
N GLY A 227 3.26 -11.75 0.45
CA GLY A 227 4.47 -12.55 0.27
C GLY A 227 5.78 -11.80 0.53
N SER A 228 5.79 -10.48 0.41
CA SER A 228 6.96 -9.62 0.61
C SER A 228 6.57 -8.35 1.38
N THR A 229 7.60 -7.63 1.85
CA THR A 229 7.46 -6.26 2.33
C THR A 229 8.50 -5.39 1.61
N GLN A 230 8.08 -4.22 1.17
CA GLN A 230 8.92 -3.26 0.43
C GLN A 230 9.23 -2.06 1.31
N ILE A 231 10.41 -1.48 1.10
CA ILE A 231 10.86 -0.23 1.70
C ILE A 231 11.50 0.63 0.60
N VAL A 232 11.08 1.89 0.50
CA VAL A 232 11.74 2.88 -0.38
C VAL A 232 11.79 4.24 0.30
N PHE A 233 12.97 4.86 0.28
CA PHE A 233 13.15 6.22 0.79
C PHE A 233 14.35 6.90 0.11
N GLN A 234 14.37 8.23 0.17
CA GLN A 234 15.49 9.03 -0.29
C GLN A 234 16.39 9.36 0.91
N PRO A 235 17.53 8.67 1.12
CA PRO A 235 18.41 8.96 2.23
C PRO A 235 19.05 10.35 2.08
N THR A 236 19.13 11.09 3.18
CA THR A 236 19.92 12.33 3.26
C THR A 236 21.21 12.06 4.03
N PHE A 237 22.35 12.27 3.38
CA PHE A 237 23.66 12.10 4.00
C PHE A 237 24.21 13.47 4.41
N GLU A 238 24.01 13.85 5.67
CA GLU A 238 24.63 15.08 6.20
C GLU A 238 26.15 14.90 6.27
N LYS A 239 26.90 15.95 5.88
CA LYS A 239 28.36 15.98 6.02
C LYS A 239 28.73 15.97 7.50
N SER A 240 29.13 14.81 8.02
CA SER A 240 29.67 14.67 9.38
C SER A 240 30.97 15.47 9.49
N GLN A 241 31.00 16.48 10.38
CA GLN A 241 32.22 17.24 10.72
C GLN A 241 33.32 16.36 11.32
N SER A 242 32.94 15.22 11.90
CA SER A 242 33.81 14.23 12.54
C SER A 242 34.35 13.15 11.59
N GLY A 243 33.96 13.15 10.31
CA GLY A 243 34.20 12.04 9.39
C GLY A 243 33.43 10.77 9.79
N GLY A 244 33.36 9.78 8.88
CA GLY A 244 32.86 8.43 9.18
C GLY A 244 31.42 8.09 8.79
N MET A 245 30.66 9.00 8.17
CA MET A 245 29.38 8.67 7.53
C MET A 245 29.56 8.69 6.00
N PRO A 246 28.94 7.76 5.24
CA PRO A 246 28.93 7.81 3.78
C PRO A 246 28.36 9.16 3.31
N GLU A 247 28.95 9.74 2.25
CA GLU A 247 28.42 10.96 1.63
C GLU A 247 27.32 10.64 0.60
N HIS A 248 27.22 9.38 0.18
CA HIS A 248 26.30 8.88 -0.84
C HIS A 248 25.85 7.46 -0.50
N LEU A 249 24.77 7.02 -1.15
CA LEU A 249 24.33 5.64 -1.06
C LEU A 249 25.41 4.72 -1.65
N ALA A 250 25.59 3.54 -1.04
CA ALA A 250 26.52 2.56 -1.58
C ALA A 250 26.03 2.05 -2.94
N GLU A 251 26.95 1.60 -3.79
CA GLU A 251 26.60 1.01 -5.07
C GLU A 251 26.03 -0.40 -4.88
N GLY A 252 25.02 -0.75 -5.67
CA GLY A 252 24.39 -2.07 -5.70
C GLY A 252 22.91 -1.99 -6.05
N ASP A 253 22.25 -3.15 -6.13
CA ASP A 253 20.85 -3.26 -6.59
C ASP A 253 19.84 -2.48 -5.72
N HIS A 254 20.22 -2.12 -4.49
CA HIS A 254 19.41 -1.32 -3.58
C HIS A 254 19.39 0.18 -3.92
N LYS A 255 20.33 0.66 -4.74
CA LYS A 255 20.37 2.03 -5.23
C LYS A 255 19.54 2.14 -6.50
N TYR A 256 18.61 3.09 -6.51
CA TYR A 256 17.75 3.35 -7.66
C TYR A 256 17.82 4.83 -8.06
N ASP A 257 18.29 5.07 -9.28
CA ASP A 257 18.35 6.39 -9.89
C ASP A 257 17.06 6.70 -10.65
N LEU A 258 16.26 7.63 -10.12
CA LEU A 258 14.99 8.05 -10.70
C LEU A 258 15.09 9.46 -11.27
N GLN A 259 14.73 9.63 -12.55
CA GLN A 259 14.47 10.93 -13.15
C GLN A 259 12.96 11.15 -13.23
N PHE A 260 12.43 12.12 -12.48
CA PHE A 260 11.00 12.42 -12.47
C PHE A 260 10.72 13.92 -12.33
N GLY A 261 9.84 14.47 -13.19
CA GLY A 261 9.47 15.88 -13.13
C GLY A 261 10.66 16.85 -13.27
N GLY A 262 11.68 16.48 -14.04
CA GLY A 262 12.90 17.27 -14.21
C GLY A 262 13.91 17.19 -13.04
N ARG A 263 13.62 16.41 -12.00
CA ARG A 263 14.50 16.19 -10.83
C ARG A 263 15.07 14.78 -10.84
N HIS A 264 16.32 14.66 -10.38
CA HIS A 264 16.99 13.38 -10.12
C HIS A 264 16.83 13.01 -8.64
N PHE A 265 16.56 11.75 -8.37
CA PHE A 265 16.44 11.18 -7.03
C PHE A 265 17.30 9.94 -6.94
N GLU A 266 18.19 9.90 -5.94
CA GLU A 266 18.89 8.69 -5.51
C GLU A 266 18.05 8.05 -4.39
N LEU A 267 17.41 6.92 -4.68
CA LEU A 267 16.53 6.21 -3.74
C LEU A 267 17.22 4.95 -3.23
N TYR A 268 17.08 4.69 -1.94
CA TYR A 268 17.23 3.33 -1.42
C TYR A 268 15.93 2.58 -1.66
N GLN A 269 16.03 1.36 -2.20
CA GLN A 269 14.91 0.46 -2.39
C GLN A 269 15.29 -0.96 -1.97
N HIS A 270 14.34 -1.68 -1.36
CA HIS A 270 14.47 -3.13 -1.20
C HIS A 270 13.12 -3.83 -1.06
N SER A 271 13.05 -5.08 -1.54
CA SER A 271 11.91 -5.98 -1.36
C SER A 271 12.31 -7.24 -0.60
N HIS A 272 11.87 -7.36 0.66
CA HIS A 272 12.12 -8.54 1.48
C HIS A 272 11.12 -9.66 1.17
N LEU A 273 11.45 -10.49 0.18
CA LEU A 273 10.66 -11.68 -0.16
C LEU A 273 10.63 -12.68 1.02
N GLY A 274 9.44 -13.22 1.32
CA GLY A 274 9.22 -14.11 2.46
C GLY A 274 8.88 -13.39 3.77
N TYR A 275 8.91 -12.06 3.78
CA TYR A 275 8.58 -11.22 4.95
C TYR A 275 7.27 -10.45 4.80
N GLY A 276 6.43 -10.80 3.80
CA GLY A 276 5.04 -10.35 3.78
C GLY A 276 4.21 -11.00 4.89
N LEU A 277 3.05 -10.44 5.23
CA LEU A 277 2.29 -10.85 6.42
C LEU A 277 1.87 -12.33 6.38
N MET A 278 1.47 -12.86 5.22
CA MET A 278 1.08 -14.27 5.11
C MET A 278 2.30 -15.20 5.16
N ALA A 279 3.41 -14.82 4.53
CA ALA A 279 4.65 -15.56 4.57
C ALA A 279 5.26 -15.59 5.99
N ALA A 280 5.14 -14.49 6.72
CA ALA A 280 5.54 -14.38 8.11
C ALA A 280 4.70 -15.30 9.01
N ARG A 281 3.37 -15.35 8.84
CA ARG A 281 2.52 -16.33 9.54
C ARG A 281 2.97 -17.76 9.32
N ASP A 282 3.09 -18.17 8.06
CA ASP A 282 3.54 -19.51 7.71
C ASP A 282 4.90 -19.83 8.35
N SER A 283 5.83 -18.87 8.31
CA SER A 283 7.15 -19.01 8.94
C SER A 283 7.09 -19.14 10.48
N ILE A 284 6.26 -18.35 11.16
CA ILE A 284 6.06 -18.45 12.62
C ILE A 284 5.48 -19.83 12.96
N HIS A 285 4.41 -20.24 12.27
CA HIS A 285 3.76 -21.53 12.52
C HIS A 285 4.72 -22.71 12.26
N LYS A 286 5.46 -22.68 11.15
CA LYS A 286 6.51 -23.68 10.87
C LYS A 286 7.56 -23.68 11.95
N SER A 287 8.05 -22.53 12.42
CA SER A 287 9.09 -22.48 13.45
C SER A 287 8.69 -23.18 14.75
N ILE A 288 7.40 -23.11 15.13
CA ILE A 288 6.85 -23.81 16.29
C ILE A 288 6.81 -25.33 16.04
N VAL A 289 6.32 -25.75 14.88
CA VAL A 289 6.24 -27.17 14.49
C VAL A 289 7.64 -27.79 14.39
N GLU A 290 8.61 -27.10 13.81
CA GLU A 290 10.02 -27.53 13.76
C GLU A 290 10.61 -27.65 15.17
N SER A 291 10.29 -26.72 16.06
CA SER A 291 10.75 -26.78 17.45
C SER A 291 10.15 -27.99 18.19
N MET A 292 8.88 -28.32 17.95
CA MET A 292 8.26 -29.53 18.50
C MET A 292 8.87 -30.81 17.91
N LEU A 293 9.10 -30.84 16.61
CA LEU A 293 9.75 -31.97 15.94
C LEU A 293 11.17 -32.20 16.46
N ALA A 294 11.93 -31.12 16.68
CA ALA A 294 13.29 -31.20 17.24
C ALA A 294 13.28 -31.70 18.71
N ALA A 295 12.27 -31.31 19.49
CA ALA A 295 12.12 -31.74 20.88
C ALA A 295 11.61 -33.18 21.04
N SER A 296 10.91 -33.72 20.04
CA SER A 296 10.35 -35.08 20.04
C SER A 296 10.49 -35.73 18.67
N PRO A 297 11.73 -36.07 18.26
CA PRO A 297 12.02 -36.52 16.90
C PRO A 297 11.34 -37.85 16.55
N ASP A 298 11.18 -38.75 17.51
CA ASP A 298 10.73 -40.13 17.25
C ASP A 298 9.24 -40.36 17.54
N ASP A 299 8.53 -39.39 18.13
CA ASP A 299 7.11 -39.48 18.42
C ASP A 299 6.35 -38.38 17.70
N LEU A 300 5.64 -38.70 16.63
CA LEU A 300 4.84 -37.75 15.85
C LEU A 300 3.37 -37.67 16.30
N ARG A 301 2.99 -38.31 17.42
CA ARG A 301 1.60 -38.28 17.92
C ARG A 301 1.15 -36.88 18.34
N TRP A 302 2.10 -35.99 18.69
CA TRP A 302 1.80 -34.61 19.04
C TRP A 302 1.16 -33.81 17.90
N ILE A 303 1.36 -34.20 16.64
CA ILE A 303 0.74 -33.55 15.47
C ILE A 303 -0.79 -33.64 15.54
N LYS A 304 -1.31 -34.71 16.14
CA LYS A 304 -2.76 -34.92 16.32
C LYS A 304 -3.32 -34.20 17.54
N GLN A 305 -2.48 -33.57 18.35
CA GLN A 305 -2.88 -32.83 19.54
C GLN A 305 -2.86 -31.32 19.25
N PRO A 306 -3.70 -30.52 19.93
CA PRO A 306 -3.59 -29.06 19.87
C PRO A 306 -2.19 -28.59 20.28
N ILE A 307 -1.52 -27.86 19.39
CA ILE A 307 -0.18 -27.30 19.61
C ILE A 307 -0.32 -25.91 20.24
N PRO A 308 0.25 -25.68 21.45
CA PRO A 308 0.28 -24.35 22.04
C PRO A 308 1.08 -23.38 21.16
N ASN A 309 0.47 -22.25 20.82
CA ASN A 309 1.10 -21.21 20.02
C ASN A 309 0.86 -19.84 20.68
N PRO A 310 1.91 -19.15 21.18
CA PRO A 310 1.78 -17.86 21.85
C PRO A 310 1.32 -16.71 20.93
N CYS A 311 1.28 -16.93 19.61
CA CYS A 311 0.82 -15.96 18.63
C CYS A 311 -0.66 -16.13 18.24
N ILE A 312 -1.32 -17.21 18.66
CA ILE A 312 -2.77 -17.36 18.53
C ILE A 312 -3.44 -16.64 19.70
N GLY A 313 -4.52 -15.91 19.43
CA GLY A 313 -5.27 -15.14 20.43
C GLY A 313 -5.70 -16.00 21.63
N PRO A 314 -5.72 -15.44 22.86
CA PRO A 314 -6.17 -16.16 24.05
C PRO A 314 -7.55 -16.80 23.85
N GLY A 315 -7.72 -18.03 24.31
CA GLY A 315 -8.97 -18.79 24.19
C GLY A 315 -9.33 -19.25 22.77
N MET A 316 -8.56 -18.88 21.75
CA MET A 316 -8.83 -19.19 20.35
C MET A 316 -8.01 -20.38 19.83
N GLU A 317 -8.49 -20.97 18.75
CA GLU A 317 -7.81 -22.07 18.05
C GLU A 317 -8.01 -21.95 16.54
N ARG A 318 -7.09 -22.53 15.77
CA ARG A 318 -7.16 -22.56 14.31
C ARG A 318 -6.52 -23.82 13.75
N GLU A 319 -7.15 -24.39 12.73
CA GLU A 319 -6.51 -25.40 11.88
C GLU A 319 -5.63 -24.69 10.84
N ILE A 320 -4.38 -25.13 10.76
CA ILE A 320 -3.35 -24.51 9.93
C ILE A 320 -2.76 -25.57 9.03
N LYS A 321 -2.90 -25.36 7.73
CA LYS A 321 -2.23 -26.17 6.70
C LYS A 321 -0.85 -25.61 6.44
N LEU A 322 0.18 -26.42 6.68
CA LEU A 322 1.59 -26.07 6.47
C LEU A 322 2.16 -26.89 5.32
N THR A 323 2.95 -26.24 4.48
CA THR A 323 3.61 -26.86 3.32
C THR A 323 5.12 -26.88 3.51
N PHE A 324 5.73 -28.07 3.47
CA PHE A 324 7.16 -28.30 3.62
C PHE A 324 7.79 -28.84 2.31
N SER A 325 9.10 -29.08 2.31
CA SER A 325 9.78 -29.77 1.19
C SER A 325 9.28 -31.22 1.05
N SER A 326 9.42 -31.81 -0.13
CA SER A 326 9.01 -33.21 -0.39
C SER A 326 9.71 -34.20 0.53
N GLU A 327 10.97 -33.94 0.86
CA GLU A 327 11.82 -34.77 1.72
C GLU A 327 11.62 -34.50 3.21
N HIS A 328 10.72 -33.59 3.57
CA HIS A 328 10.49 -33.24 4.96
C HIS A 328 9.89 -34.42 5.73
N ARG A 329 10.32 -34.64 6.97
CA ARG A 329 9.89 -35.78 7.80
C ARG A 329 8.38 -35.83 8.02
N LEU A 330 7.72 -34.66 8.03
CA LEU A 330 6.26 -34.55 8.18
C LEU A 330 5.49 -34.71 6.86
N GLY A 331 6.20 -34.93 5.74
CA GLY A 331 5.66 -34.90 4.39
C GLY A 331 5.49 -33.48 3.84
N LYS A 332 5.07 -33.41 2.57
CA LYS A 332 4.91 -32.15 1.83
C LYS A 332 3.84 -31.23 2.43
N GLU A 333 2.75 -31.77 2.94
CA GLU A 333 1.66 -31.01 3.54
C GLU A 333 1.21 -31.67 4.85
N VAL A 334 1.06 -30.86 5.89
CA VAL A 334 0.53 -31.30 7.19
C VAL A 334 -0.48 -30.27 7.69
N THR A 335 -1.57 -30.75 8.28
CA THR A 335 -2.55 -29.89 8.95
C THR A 335 -2.41 -30.10 10.45
N VAL A 336 -2.21 -28.99 11.18
CA VAL A 336 -2.09 -28.99 12.64
C VAL A 336 -3.13 -28.06 13.24
N LYS A 337 -3.61 -28.41 14.43
CA LYS A 337 -4.47 -27.53 15.22
C LYS A 337 -3.58 -26.73 16.17
N MET A 338 -3.57 -25.41 16.06
CA MET A 338 -2.86 -24.53 16.98
C MET A 338 -3.83 -23.83 17.92
N MET A 339 -3.47 -23.69 19.19
CA MET A 339 -4.28 -23.03 20.20
C MET A 339 -3.50 -21.91 20.90
N GLY A 340 -4.19 -20.82 21.20
CA GLY A 340 -3.64 -19.72 21.98
C GLY A 340 -3.49 -20.07 23.47
N PRO A 341 -2.96 -19.14 24.28
CA PRO A 341 -2.97 -19.27 25.73
C PRO A 341 -4.41 -19.31 26.26
N LYS A 342 -4.57 -19.61 27.55
CA LYS A 342 -5.88 -19.51 28.21
C LYS A 342 -6.36 -18.05 28.21
N GLU A 343 -7.67 -17.87 28.19
CA GLU A 343 -8.29 -16.55 28.29
C GLU A 343 -7.75 -15.76 29.49
N GLY A 344 -7.48 -14.47 29.28
CA GLY A 344 -6.88 -13.59 30.29
C GLY A 344 -5.36 -13.73 30.48
N VAL A 345 -4.69 -14.62 29.75
CA VAL A 345 -3.22 -14.74 29.75
C VAL A 345 -2.67 -14.20 28.43
N SER A 346 -2.00 -13.05 28.49
CA SER A 346 -1.31 -12.49 27.32
C SER A 346 0.04 -13.17 27.09
N SER A 347 0.31 -13.54 25.84
CA SER A 347 1.60 -14.05 25.37
C SER A 347 2.26 -13.15 24.33
N ALA A 348 1.94 -11.85 24.36
CA ALA A 348 2.43 -10.86 23.40
C ALA A 348 3.97 -10.87 23.28
N ALA A 349 4.68 -10.85 24.41
CA ALA A 349 6.14 -10.83 24.43
C ALA A 349 6.76 -12.10 23.83
N GLN A 350 6.19 -13.28 24.10
CA GLN A 350 6.65 -14.55 23.54
C GLN A 350 6.39 -14.58 22.03
N CYS A 351 5.23 -14.09 21.58
CA CYS A 351 4.97 -13.97 20.15
C CYS A 351 5.92 -12.99 19.45
N ARG A 352 6.19 -11.82 20.07
CA ARG A 352 7.19 -10.87 19.57
C ARG A 352 8.57 -11.52 19.42
N GLY A 353 9.00 -12.31 20.41
CA GLY A 353 10.28 -13.03 20.32
C GLY A 353 10.35 -14.00 19.13
N LEU A 354 9.24 -14.65 18.76
CA LEU A 354 9.17 -15.47 17.55
C LEU A 354 9.25 -14.61 16.27
N ALA A 355 8.52 -13.49 16.23
CA ALA A 355 8.55 -12.56 15.11
C ALA A 355 9.95 -11.94 14.89
N GLU A 356 10.62 -11.51 15.95
CA GLU A 356 11.97 -10.95 15.90
C GLU A 356 13.01 -11.98 15.46
N LYS A 357 12.87 -13.24 15.92
CA LYS A 357 13.76 -14.33 15.49
C LYS A 357 13.69 -14.57 13.98
N LEU A 358 12.52 -14.40 13.35
CA LEU A 358 12.39 -14.53 11.90
C LEU A 358 13.24 -13.54 11.12
N LEU A 359 13.50 -12.36 11.69
CA LEU A 359 14.27 -11.30 11.03
C LEU A 359 15.76 -11.68 10.87
N LYS A 360 16.28 -12.64 11.65
CA LYS A 360 17.69 -13.10 11.56
C LYS A 360 18.66 -11.92 11.64
N LYS A 361 18.55 -11.10 12.70
CA LYS A 361 19.41 -9.92 12.92
C LYS A 361 20.90 -10.26 13.00
N ASP A 362 21.24 -11.49 13.37
CA ASP A 362 22.64 -11.97 13.45
C ASP A 362 23.19 -12.50 12.12
N ALA A 363 22.41 -12.43 11.03
CA ALA A 363 22.88 -12.84 9.70
C ALA A 363 24.08 -11.98 9.25
N GLU A 364 25.02 -12.59 8.53
CA GLU A 364 26.21 -11.92 8.04
C GLU A 364 25.84 -10.68 7.20
N CYS A 365 26.33 -9.51 7.63
CA CYS A 365 26.11 -8.25 6.96
C CYS A 365 27.30 -7.94 6.04
N LYS A 366 27.14 -8.23 4.74
CA LYS A 366 28.20 -8.03 3.73
C LYS A 366 28.49 -6.56 3.45
N LEU A 367 27.47 -5.71 3.55
CA LEU A 367 27.55 -4.28 3.34
C LEU A 367 26.80 -3.58 4.48
N ALA A 368 27.56 -3.05 5.44
CA ALA A 368 27.01 -2.37 6.60
C ALA A 368 26.57 -0.93 6.27
N PRO A 369 25.59 -0.37 7.01
CA PRO A 369 24.71 -1.06 7.96
C PRO A 369 23.68 -1.97 7.28
N CYS A 370 23.14 -2.95 8.02
CA CYS A 370 22.09 -3.83 7.54
C CYS A 370 20.83 -3.69 8.39
N SER A 371 19.66 -3.85 7.78
CA SER A 371 18.40 -3.98 8.50
C SER A 371 18.30 -5.36 9.13
N PHE A 372 17.91 -6.37 8.36
CA PHE A 372 17.75 -7.74 8.83
C PHE A 372 18.04 -8.76 7.72
N ASN A 373 18.28 -10.01 8.09
CA ASN A 373 18.66 -11.09 7.17
C ASN A 373 19.87 -10.74 6.27
N GLY A 374 20.82 -9.98 6.79
CA GLY A 374 22.04 -9.58 6.09
C GLY A 374 21.85 -8.57 4.95
N VAL A 375 20.66 -7.93 4.86
CA VAL A 375 20.34 -6.97 3.81
C VAL A 375 20.84 -5.57 4.19
N HIS A 376 21.67 -4.97 3.33
CA HIS A 376 22.12 -3.60 3.49
C HIS A 376 20.95 -2.62 3.53
N GLN A 377 20.98 -1.68 4.47
CA GLN A 377 20.02 -0.57 4.56
C GLN A 377 20.68 0.63 5.25
N PRO A 378 20.64 1.84 4.66
CA PRO A 378 21.02 3.06 5.37
C PRO A 378 20.20 3.25 6.65
N SER A 379 20.86 3.73 7.71
CA SER A 379 20.19 3.94 9.00
C SER A 379 19.13 5.03 8.89
N LEU A 380 17.85 4.67 9.09
CA LEU A 380 16.73 5.63 9.07
C LEU A 380 16.91 6.73 10.12
N GLU A 381 17.40 6.41 11.31
CA GLU A 381 17.66 7.41 12.35
C GLU A 381 18.70 8.46 11.91
N LYS A 382 19.67 8.07 11.08
CA LYS A 382 20.74 8.97 10.64
C LYS A 382 20.45 9.66 9.31
N THR A 383 19.72 9.01 8.40
CA THR A 383 19.52 9.48 7.03
C THR A 383 18.07 9.82 6.68
N PHE A 384 17.11 9.54 7.58
CA PHE A 384 15.68 9.75 7.35
C PHE A 384 14.89 9.97 8.66
N ALA A 385 15.44 10.82 9.53
CA ALA A 385 15.03 10.91 10.93
C ALA A 385 13.68 11.59 11.14
N ARG A 386 13.30 12.54 10.27
CA ARG A 386 12.22 13.51 10.55
C ARG A 386 11.11 13.51 9.50
N GLU A 387 11.40 13.03 8.32
CA GLU A 387 10.51 13.03 7.17
C GLU A 387 9.33 12.09 7.41
N ASP A 388 8.27 12.21 6.60
CA ASP A 388 7.09 11.36 6.76
C ASP A 388 7.39 9.90 6.39
N VAL A 389 6.85 8.97 7.16
CA VAL A 389 6.87 7.52 6.87
C VAL A 389 5.44 7.07 6.66
N TYR A 390 5.13 6.59 5.45
CA TYR A 390 3.84 5.99 5.13
C TYR A 390 3.95 4.47 5.14
N ILE A 391 3.05 3.83 5.87
CA ILE A 391 2.92 2.37 5.94
C ILE A 391 1.52 1.99 5.44
N PHE A 392 1.42 1.08 4.47
CA PHE A 392 0.14 0.73 3.84
C PHE A 392 -0.03 -0.78 3.61
N SER A 393 -1.06 -1.15 2.85
CA SER A 393 -1.52 -2.54 2.69
C SER A 393 -1.86 -3.19 4.03
N TYR A 394 -1.21 -4.30 4.41
CA TYR A 394 -1.56 -4.97 5.65
C TYR A 394 -1.28 -4.14 6.90
N PHE A 395 -0.40 -3.14 6.85
CA PHE A 395 -0.27 -2.18 7.96
C PHE A 395 -1.59 -1.46 8.22
N PHE A 396 -2.26 -0.99 7.16
CA PHE A 396 -3.57 -0.35 7.24
C PHE A 396 -4.65 -1.36 7.65
N ASP A 397 -4.71 -2.52 6.99
CA ASP A 397 -5.74 -3.55 7.24
C ASP A 397 -5.70 -4.13 8.67
N ARG A 398 -4.57 -3.97 9.38
CA ARG A 398 -4.37 -4.45 10.76
C ARG A 398 -4.38 -3.37 11.82
N THR A 399 -4.55 -2.11 11.46
CA THR A 399 -4.57 -1.00 12.43
C THR A 399 -5.84 -0.19 12.33
N LYS A 400 -6.26 0.19 11.12
CA LYS A 400 -7.42 1.05 10.91
C LYS A 400 -8.72 0.44 11.44
N PRO A 401 -9.04 -0.85 11.19
CA PRO A 401 -10.27 -1.43 11.72
C PRO A 401 -10.33 -1.54 13.24
N LEU A 402 -9.18 -1.44 13.91
CA LEU A 402 -9.08 -1.43 15.37
C LEU A 402 -9.08 0.00 15.94
N GLY A 403 -9.43 1.00 15.12
CA GLY A 403 -9.63 2.38 15.55
C GLY A 403 -8.37 3.23 15.65
N MET A 404 -7.23 2.76 15.13
CA MET A 404 -6.02 3.58 15.09
C MET A 404 -6.23 4.84 14.22
N PRO A 405 -5.68 6.01 14.65
CA PRO A 405 -5.69 7.22 13.84
C PRO A 405 -4.83 7.05 12.56
N ASP A 406 -4.95 7.99 11.63
CA ASP A 406 -4.15 7.97 10.38
C ASP A 406 -2.66 8.27 10.63
N SER A 407 -2.30 8.73 11.82
CA SER A 407 -0.92 8.98 12.25
C SER A 407 -0.77 8.53 13.70
N PHE A 408 0.24 7.71 13.99
CA PHE A 408 0.53 7.19 15.33
C PHE A 408 2.00 6.82 15.48
N THR A 409 2.43 6.65 16.71
CA THR A 409 3.78 6.19 17.08
C THR A 409 3.87 4.68 17.16
N LEU A 410 5.07 4.13 16.99
CA LEU A 410 5.29 2.69 17.19
C LEU A 410 5.03 2.25 18.65
N GLU A 411 5.10 3.17 19.62
CA GLU A 411 4.67 2.94 21.00
C GLU A 411 3.16 2.70 21.10
N GLU A 412 2.33 3.50 20.43
CA GLU A 412 0.89 3.27 20.36
C GLU A 412 0.56 1.94 19.66
N LEU A 413 1.32 1.57 18.60
CA LEU A 413 1.20 0.25 17.98
C LEU A 413 1.56 -0.89 18.95
N HIS A 414 2.58 -0.71 19.80
CA HIS A 414 2.95 -1.68 20.83
C HIS A 414 1.87 -1.83 21.90
N GLN A 415 1.21 -0.73 22.29
CA GLN A 415 0.08 -0.75 23.22
C GLN A 415 -1.16 -1.45 22.62
N LEU A 416 -1.48 -1.14 21.35
CA LEU A 416 -2.53 -1.84 20.61
C LEU A 416 -2.25 -3.35 20.56
N THR A 417 -1.02 -3.73 20.21
CA THR A 417 -0.59 -5.13 20.16
C THR A 417 -0.79 -5.83 21.50
N SER A 418 -0.41 -5.18 22.60
CA SER A 418 -0.54 -5.73 23.95
C SER A 418 -2.00 -5.97 24.32
N THR A 419 -2.89 -5.03 23.98
CA THR A 419 -4.34 -5.12 24.23
C THR A 419 -4.98 -6.22 23.41
N VAL A 420 -4.66 -6.31 22.12
CA VAL A 420 -5.18 -7.34 21.22
C VAL A 420 -4.75 -8.74 21.69
N CYS A 421 -3.48 -8.91 22.06
CA CYS A 421 -2.96 -10.16 22.61
C CYS A 421 -3.47 -10.48 24.03
N GLY A 422 -4.16 -9.55 24.69
CA GLY A 422 -4.80 -9.75 26.00
C GLY A 422 -6.10 -10.56 25.95
N GLY A 423 -6.69 -10.73 24.77
CA GLY A 423 -7.94 -11.48 24.56
C GLY A 423 -9.20 -10.69 24.92
N GLU A 424 -10.36 -11.36 24.91
CA GLU A 424 -11.69 -10.79 25.17
C GLU A 424 -11.74 -9.99 26.46
N ALA A 425 -10.99 -10.42 27.48
CA ALA A 425 -10.89 -9.73 28.76
C ALA A 425 -10.40 -8.27 28.66
N GLN A 426 -9.66 -7.91 27.61
CA GLN A 426 -9.13 -6.57 27.38
C GLN A 426 -9.78 -5.85 26.19
N TRP A 427 -10.62 -6.55 25.41
CA TRP A 427 -11.21 -6.00 24.19
C TRP A 427 -12.38 -5.04 24.40
N GLY A 428 -12.79 -4.78 25.65
CA GLY A 428 -13.84 -3.81 25.97
C GLY A 428 -13.59 -2.40 25.41
N ILE A 429 -12.33 -2.03 25.20
CA ILE A 429 -11.98 -0.73 24.57
C ILE A 429 -12.44 -0.62 23.10
N PHE A 430 -12.69 -1.76 22.44
CA PHE A 430 -13.10 -1.82 21.05
C PHE A 430 -14.62 -1.78 20.85
N GLU A 431 -15.43 -1.79 21.93
CA GLU A 431 -16.90 -1.79 21.84
C GLU A 431 -17.46 -0.58 21.08
N GLY A 432 -16.79 0.57 21.17
CA GLY A 432 -17.15 1.79 20.45
C GLY A 432 -16.62 1.87 19.02
N ILE A 433 -15.84 0.89 18.57
CA ILE A 433 -15.20 0.89 17.24
C ILE A 433 -15.94 -0.11 16.35
N ALA A 434 -16.59 0.42 15.31
CA ALA A 434 -17.33 -0.38 14.36
C ALA A 434 -16.44 -1.50 13.78
N ASP A 435 -16.99 -2.71 13.71
CA ASP A 435 -16.36 -3.92 13.17
C ASP A 435 -15.09 -4.43 13.88
N ALA A 436 -14.55 -3.74 14.89
CA ALA A 436 -13.33 -4.18 15.58
C ALA A 436 -13.50 -5.54 16.27
N LEU A 437 -14.52 -5.70 17.11
CA LEU A 437 -14.78 -6.96 17.83
C LEU A 437 -15.10 -8.14 16.89
N PRO A 438 -16.00 -8.00 15.89
CA PRO A 438 -16.19 -9.04 14.87
C PRO A 438 -14.89 -9.46 14.20
N GLN A 439 -14.02 -8.51 13.83
CA GLN A 439 -12.75 -8.83 13.19
C GLN A 439 -11.79 -9.57 14.11
N LEU A 440 -11.65 -9.13 15.37
CA LEU A 440 -10.81 -9.79 16.36
C LEU A 440 -11.26 -11.24 16.61
N ARG A 441 -12.58 -11.47 16.71
CA ARG A 441 -13.18 -12.80 16.93
C ARG A 441 -13.09 -13.71 15.71
N ASP A 442 -13.15 -13.17 14.50
CA ASP A 442 -13.09 -13.96 13.25
C ASP A 442 -11.68 -14.51 12.97
N ARG A 443 -10.63 -13.82 13.43
CA ARG A 443 -9.25 -14.15 13.09
C ARG A 443 -8.36 -14.36 14.31
N PRO A 444 -8.05 -15.63 14.67
CA PRO A 444 -7.16 -15.94 15.79
C PRO A 444 -5.71 -15.42 15.68
N GLU A 445 -5.30 -14.89 14.53
CA GLU A 445 -3.91 -14.48 14.23
C GLU A 445 -3.66 -12.98 14.42
N TRP A 446 -4.61 -12.19 14.93
CA TRP A 446 -4.41 -10.74 15.14
C TRP A 446 -3.22 -10.42 16.05
N CYS A 447 -3.01 -11.20 17.11
CA CYS A 447 -1.85 -11.07 17.98
C CYS A 447 -0.54 -11.35 17.23
N LEU A 448 -0.52 -12.36 16.36
CA LEU A 448 0.60 -12.67 15.48
C LEU A 448 0.92 -11.48 14.58
N ASP A 449 -0.10 -10.99 13.87
CA ASP A 449 0.05 -9.96 12.84
C ASP A 449 0.66 -8.69 13.41
N LEU A 450 0.12 -8.21 14.53
CA LEU A 450 0.57 -6.97 15.17
C LEU A 450 1.98 -7.11 15.76
N ASN A 451 2.32 -8.25 16.36
CA ASN A 451 3.68 -8.50 16.83
C ASN A 451 4.69 -8.59 15.67
N PHE A 452 4.29 -9.17 14.53
CA PHE A 452 5.14 -9.19 13.35
C PHE A 452 5.34 -7.78 12.77
N MET A 453 4.28 -6.99 12.64
CA MET A 453 4.36 -5.59 12.19
C MET A 453 5.26 -4.75 13.10
N LEU A 454 5.10 -4.87 14.42
CA LEU A 454 5.94 -4.17 15.39
C LEU A 454 7.40 -4.64 15.30
N GLY A 455 7.64 -5.96 15.27
CA GLY A 455 8.98 -6.52 15.13
C GLY A 455 9.66 -6.06 13.84
N LEU A 456 8.93 -6.02 12.73
CA LEU A 456 9.42 -5.55 11.44
C LEU A 456 9.81 -4.06 11.48
N LEU A 457 8.94 -3.19 11.97
CA LEU A 457 9.18 -1.74 12.02
C LEU A 457 10.24 -1.34 13.05
N HIS A 458 10.13 -1.85 14.28
CA HIS A 458 11.01 -1.45 15.38
C HIS A 458 12.35 -2.22 15.35
N THR A 459 12.30 -3.55 15.29
CA THR A 459 13.51 -4.40 15.41
C THR A 459 14.19 -4.62 14.05
N GLY A 460 13.40 -4.79 12.99
CA GLY A 460 13.88 -5.02 11.63
C GLY A 460 14.46 -3.76 11.01
N TYR A 461 13.62 -2.73 10.86
CA TYR A 461 13.98 -1.45 10.24
C TYR A 461 14.61 -0.44 11.20
N GLU A 462 14.73 -0.79 12.49
CA GLU A 462 15.41 0.02 13.51
C GLU A 462 14.78 1.40 13.74
N MET A 463 13.46 1.52 13.56
CA MET A 463 12.73 2.73 13.93
C MET A 463 12.55 2.80 15.45
N PRO A 464 12.82 3.93 16.13
CA PRO A 464 12.55 4.06 17.56
C PRO A 464 11.06 3.98 17.85
N LEU A 465 10.67 3.58 19.08
CA LEU A 465 9.25 3.50 19.47
C LEU A 465 8.52 4.86 19.36
N SER A 466 9.24 5.96 19.53
CA SER A 466 8.72 7.32 19.36
C SER A 466 8.53 7.73 17.89
N ARG A 467 8.95 6.90 16.92
CA ARG A 467 8.81 7.22 15.50
C ARG A 467 7.33 7.26 15.13
N GLU A 468 6.89 8.40 14.62
CA GLU A 468 5.58 8.56 14.02
C GLU A 468 5.55 7.93 12.62
N VAL A 469 4.49 7.19 12.34
CA VAL A 469 4.15 6.56 11.07
C VAL A 469 2.72 6.93 10.66
N LYS A 470 2.47 6.97 9.36
CA LYS A 470 1.18 7.34 8.78
C LYS A 470 0.58 6.17 8.03
N ILE A 471 -0.71 5.91 8.24
CA ILE A 471 -1.48 4.95 7.46
C ILE A 471 -2.44 5.71 6.56
N ALA A 472 -2.58 5.26 5.31
CA ALA A 472 -3.59 5.79 4.40
C ALA A 472 -3.99 4.70 3.41
N LYS A 473 -5.28 4.63 3.13
CA LYS A 473 -5.80 3.87 1.98
C LYS A 473 -5.82 4.73 0.72
N LYS A 474 -6.11 6.03 0.89
CA LYS A 474 -6.20 7.00 -0.20
C LYS A 474 -5.50 8.31 0.17
N ILE A 475 -4.96 8.99 -0.83
CA ILE A 475 -4.49 10.37 -0.72
C ILE A 475 -5.20 11.19 -1.81
N LYS A 476 -5.90 12.26 -1.40
CA LYS A 476 -6.74 13.09 -2.29
C LYS A 476 -7.75 12.24 -3.09
N ASP A 477 -8.41 11.31 -2.42
CA ASP A 477 -9.38 10.35 -2.97
C ASP A 477 -8.83 9.31 -3.97
N ASN A 478 -7.52 9.29 -4.21
CA ASN A 478 -6.86 8.29 -5.06
C ASN A 478 -6.25 7.16 -4.23
N GLU A 479 -6.38 5.91 -4.68
CA GLU A 479 -5.84 4.71 -4.04
C GLU A 479 -4.32 4.78 -3.90
N LEU A 480 -3.84 4.44 -2.70
CA LEU A 480 -2.43 4.36 -2.40
C LEU A 480 -1.89 2.98 -2.80
N GLY A 481 -0.75 2.96 -3.46
CA GLY A 481 -0.10 1.75 -3.98
C GLY A 481 0.77 2.07 -5.18
N TRP A 482 1.26 1.05 -5.87
CA TRP A 482 2.21 1.23 -6.97
C TRP A 482 1.56 1.64 -8.32
N CYS A 483 0.24 1.46 -8.48
CA CYS A 483 -0.41 1.55 -9.79
C CYS A 483 -0.30 2.92 -10.47
N LEU A 484 -0.46 4.03 -9.72
CA LEU A 484 -0.36 5.38 -10.29
C LEU A 484 1.06 5.67 -10.76
N GLY A 485 2.07 5.38 -9.92
CA GLY A 485 3.49 5.54 -10.24
C GLY A 485 3.89 4.75 -11.49
N ALA A 486 3.37 3.53 -11.63
CA ALA A 486 3.58 2.70 -12.82
C ALA A 486 2.80 3.17 -14.06
N SER A 487 1.74 3.96 -13.89
CA SER A 487 0.90 4.48 -14.98
C SER A 487 1.44 5.77 -15.58
N LEU A 488 2.14 6.60 -14.80
CA LEU A 488 2.69 7.88 -15.27
C LEU A 488 3.62 7.73 -16.48
N PRO A 489 4.56 6.75 -16.53
CA PRO A 489 5.36 6.51 -17.72
C PRO A 489 4.52 6.14 -18.94
N LEU A 490 3.37 5.47 -18.77
CA LEU A 490 2.51 5.05 -19.89
C LEU A 490 1.95 6.24 -20.67
N LEU A 491 1.93 7.44 -20.11
CA LEU A 491 1.48 8.64 -20.80
C LEU A 491 2.43 9.10 -21.92
N SER A 492 3.68 8.62 -21.92
CA SER A 492 4.62 8.84 -23.02
C SER A 492 4.37 7.86 -24.18
N GLN A 493 4.42 8.36 -25.42
CA GLN A 493 4.35 7.50 -26.62
C GLN A 493 5.59 6.62 -26.79
N GLU A 494 6.71 6.94 -26.13
CA GLU A 494 7.93 6.11 -26.14
C GLU A 494 7.80 4.85 -25.26
N SER A 495 6.68 4.73 -24.54
CA SER A 495 6.39 3.64 -23.60
C SER A 495 5.87 2.37 -24.28
N GLY A 496 6.14 2.20 -25.59
CA GLY A 496 5.89 0.96 -26.33
C GLY A 496 4.41 0.71 -26.65
N TRP A 497 3.65 1.74 -26.97
CA TRP A 497 2.30 1.58 -27.49
C TRP A 497 1.99 2.67 -28.51
N THR A 498 1.08 2.37 -29.43
CA THR A 498 0.57 3.33 -30.42
C THR A 498 -0.94 3.32 -30.41
N CYS A 499 -1.55 4.45 -30.79
CA CYS A 499 -2.99 4.52 -30.91
C CYS A 499 -3.49 3.46 -31.91
N ARG A 500 -4.49 2.66 -31.53
CA ARG A 500 -5.13 1.74 -32.46
C ARG A 500 -5.84 2.55 -33.55
N VAL A 501 -5.47 2.33 -34.81
CA VAL A 501 -6.16 2.94 -35.94
C VAL A 501 -7.53 2.27 -36.04
N LYS A 502 -8.62 3.04 -35.91
CA LYS A 502 -9.95 2.53 -36.31
C LYS A 502 -9.91 2.41 -37.83
N GLU A 503 -9.86 1.19 -38.36
CA GLU A 503 -10.24 0.98 -39.76
C GLU A 503 -11.70 1.42 -39.89
N ILE A 504 -11.91 2.57 -40.53
CA ILE A 504 -13.24 3.01 -40.92
C ILE A 504 -13.65 2.05 -42.04
N SER A 505 -14.52 1.10 -41.70
CA SER A 505 -15.11 0.15 -42.65
C SER A 505 -16.23 0.81 -43.45
#